data_AF-A0AA97K5J7-F1
#
_entry.id   AF-A0AA97K5J7-F1
#
_cell.length_a   1.000
_cell.length_b   1.000
_cell.length_c   1.000
_cell.angle_alpha   90.00
_cell.angle_beta   90.00
_cell.angle_gamma   90.00
#
_symmetry.space_group_name_H-M   'P 1'
#
loop_
_entity.id
_entity.type
_entity.pdbx_description
1 polymer ?
#
loop_
_entity_poly.entity_id
_entity_poly.type
_entity_poly.pdbx_seq_one_letter_code
_entity_poly.pdbx_strand_id
1 'polypeptide(L)'
;MTAETLANVDWKWDENTVAHHTDRYNTKELVVRRGQPFVLTLTFSRTKPLGNNLTLIAETDANPDLQAKTRMAFAVSNTLSSSSWSAVQTSTDARSVSVSISSPPNAIVGRYKLSMTTSSGSSRPDRSLGTVVLLFNPWLAEDDVFMPNDAEREEYVLSEFGLVFSGSADHISNFGWDYGQFQEDILNICLTMLDRSRSCKQDPQGDLARRNDPKHVSRVLSAMVNSNDDSGVLKGNWSGKYRGGQNPSSWTGSVDLLRKWKASEFRAVKFGQCWVFAGVLTTVLRCMGVPTRMISNFNSAHDEDRTLTVDEYYDPSGNYLTMGIDSIWNYHVWNESWFVRPDLGSAYDGWQILDATPQERSTGIFQCGPASVRAIKEGDVDLNYDSPFVFAEVNADRITWTYNPSTRESKRLYTETKSVGQFISTKAVGSHTRMDITNNYKYAEEKTLPIKISYEEYQQYLTTDNMIHTTALCQVEKEGDILVDRVITLENPSLTIKVLGRAKVNEEARVEVVFTNPLDQEVKDCVLLAEGSDLLVDKIKLDAPPVEAKRHTIIHFALTPRKYGTKQLLINFSCDRFQDIKAFQTVDVAK
;
A
#
# COMPACT_ATOMS: atom_id res chain seq x y z
N MET A 1 -41.91 -26.97 28.33
CA MET A 1 -41.00 -27.18 27.18
C MET A 1 -39.69 -26.48 27.50
N THR A 2 -38.68 -27.22 27.93
CA THR A 2 -37.34 -26.68 28.22
C THR A 2 -36.63 -26.45 26.88
N ALA A 3 -36.15 -25.22 26.66
CA ALA A 3 -35.62 -24.75 25.38
C ALA A 3 -34.47 -25.62 24.85
N GLU A 4 -34.49 -25.91 23.55
CA GLU A 4 -33.36 -26.48 22.82
C GLU A 4 -32.15 -25.55 22.99
N THR A 5 -31.09 -26.00 23.66
CA THR A 5 -29.89 -25.19 23.87
C THR A 5 -28.86 -25.47 22.79
N LEU A 6 -28.40 -24.42 22.11
CA LEU A 6 -27.22 -24.49 21.24
C LEU A 6 -26.03 -24.96 22.06
N ALA A 7 -25.42 -26.06 21.65
CA ALA A 7 -24.31 -26.71 22.36
C ALA A 7 -22.95 -26.33 21.76
N ASN A 8 -22.86 -26.23 20.43
CA ASN A 8 -21.62 -25.90 19.73
C ASN A 8 -21.88 -25.17 18.41
N VAL A 9 -20.94 -24.32 18.01
CA VAL A 9 -20.89 -23.67 16.69
C VAL A 9 -19.55 -24.06 16.05
N ASP A 10 -19.61 -24.86 15.00
CA ASP A 10 -18.45 -25.15 14.15
C ASP A 10 -18.48 -24.17 12.96
N TRP A 11 -17.46 -23.31 12.90
CA TRP A 11 -17.32 -22.25 11.91
C TRP A 11 -16.68 -22.71 10.60
N LYS A 12 -16.36 -24.01 10.45
CA LYS A 12 -15.73 -24.56 9.24
C LYS A 12 -14.53 -23.75 8.77
N TRP A 13 -13.65 -23.40 9.71
CA TRP A 13 -12.55 -22.45 9.53
C TRP A 13 -11.67 -22.76 8.31
N ASP A 14 -11.13 -23.96 8.23
CA ASP A 14 -10.22 -24.36 7.14
C ASP A 14 -10.92 -24.27 5.78
N GLU A 15 -12.16 -24.77 5.68
CA GLU A 15 -12.94 -24.75 4.44
C GLU A 15 -13.27 -23.31 4.00
N ASN A 16 -13.80 -22.50 4.92
CA ASN A 16 -14.20 -21.13 4.62
C ASN A 16 -13.00 -20.24 4.31
N THR A 17 -11.94 -20.28 5.12
CA THR A 17 -10.81 -19.36 4.92
C THR A 17 -10.04 -19.63 3.63
N VAL A 18 -9.90 -20.90 3.24
CA VAL A 18 -9.32 -21.27 1.94
C VAL A 18 -10.23 -20.83 0.79
N ALA A 19 -11.55 -21.08 0.88
CA ALA A 19 -12.50 -20.69 -0.16
C ALA A 19 -12.59 -19.17 -0.34
N HIS A 20 -12.42 -18.40 0.73
CA HIS A 20 -12.50 -16.94 0.71
C HIS A 20 -11.14 -16.24 0.51
N HIS A 21 -10.05 -16.98 0.31
CA HIS A 21 -8.70 -16.42 0.19
C HIS A 21 -8.33 -15.54 1.40
N THR A 22 -8.60 -16.05 2.59
CA THR A 22 -8.38 -15.41 3.89
C THR A 22 -7.64 -16.32 4.89
N ASP A 23 -7.11 -17.45 4.43
CA ASP A 23 -6.33 -18.43 5.21
C ASP A 23 -4.98 -17.87 5.70
N ARG A 24 -4.46 -16.80 5.06
CA ARG A 24 -3.17 -16.20 5.44
C ARG A 24 -3.25 -15.35 6.70
N TYR A 25 -4.42 -14.77 7.02
CA TYR A 25 -4.60 -13.83 8.14
C TYR A 25 -4.31 -14.52 9.49
N ASN A 26 -3.39 -13.96 10.27
CA ASN A 26 -3.16 -14.40 11.64
C ASN A 26 -4.15 -13.72 12.61
N THR A 27 -5.33 -14.32 12.76
CA THR A 27 -6.41 -13.81 13.62
C THR A 27 -7.19 -14.94 14.30
N LYS A 28 -7.97 -14.57 15.33
CA LYS A 28 -8.89 -15.46 16.07
C LYS A 28 -10.34 -15.31 15.64
N GLU A 29 -10.64 -14.43 14.69
CA GLU A 29 -11.99 -14.18 14.14
C GLU A 29 -12.11 -14.74 12.72
N LEU A 30 -13.25 -15.34 12.35
CA LEU A 30 -13.43 -15.86 11.00
C LEU A 30 -13.42 -14.68 10.03
N VAL A 31 -12.56 -14.71 9.03
CA VAL A 31 -12.48 -13.67 7.99
C VAL A 31 -13.04 -14.23 6.71
N VAL A 32 -14.03 -13.55 6.14
CA VAL A 32 -14.66 -13.90 4.86
C VAL A 32 -14.83 -12.65 4.01
N ARG A 33 -15.15 -12.84 2.73
CA ARG A 33 -15.33 -11.76 1.76
C ARG A 33 -16.80 -11.63 1.38
N ARG A 34 -17.27 -10.40 1.21
CA ARG A 34 -18.67 -10.09 0.88
C ARG A 34 -19.11 -10.75 -0.42
N GLY A 35 -20.41 -11.07 -0.51
CA GLY A 35 -21.02 -11.65 -1.70
C GLY A 35 -20.72 -13.13 -1.96
N GLN A 36 -19.79 -13.73 -1.21
CA GLN A 36 -19.48 -15.15 -1.30
C GLN A 36 -20.08 -15.92 -0.10
N PRO A 37 -20.71 -17.09 -0.31
CA PRO A 37 -21.27 -17.87 0.79
C PRO A 37 -20.20 -18.55 1.66
N PHE A 38 -20.43 -18.58 2.98
CA PHE A 38 -19.65 -19.33 3.97
C PHE A 38 -20.54 -20.25 4.80
N VAL A 39 -20.00 -21.36 5.30
CA VAL A 39 -20.77 -22.39 6.00
C VAL A 39 -20.48 -22.42 7.49
N LEU A 40 -21.50 -22.61 8.32
CA LEU A 40 -21.33 -22.98 9.72
C LEU A 40 -22.25 -24.15 10.10
N THR A 41 -21.83 -24.97 11.06
CA THR A 41 -22.62 -26.07 11.61
C THR A 41 -23.02 -25.76 13.05
N LEU A 42 -24.33 -25.66 13.27
CA LEU A 42 -24.93 -25.47 14.60
C LEU A 42 -25.30 -26.83 15.18
N THR A 43 -24.80 -27.14 16.37
CA THR A 43 -25.13 -28.38 17.09
C THR A 43 -25.96 -28.07 18.33
N PHE A 44 -27.09 -28.77 18.49
CA PHE A 44 -28.01 -28.58 19.61
C PHE A 44 -27.88 -29.69 20.65
N SER A 45 -28.18 -29.39 21.91
CA SER A 45 -28.13 -30.34 23.02
C SER A 45 -29.19 -31.45 22.92
N ARG A 46 -30.25 -31.22 22.16
CA ARG A 46 -31.38 -32.15 21.92
C ARG A 46 -31.71 -32.19 20.42
N THR A 47 -32.98 -32.32 20.06
CA THR A 47 -33.45 -32.14 18.69
C THR A 47 -33.10 -30.75 18.20
N LYS A 48 -32.79 -30.66 16.90
CA LYS A 48 -32.62 -29.38 16.23
C LYS A 48 -34.00 -28.73 15.95
N PRO A 49 -34.07 -27.39 15.88
CA PRO A 49 -35.24 -26.71 15.35
C PRO A 49 -35.51 -27.15 13.90
N LEU A 50 -36.77 -27.08 13.47
CA LEU A 50 -37.10 -27.11 12.03
C LEU A 50 -36.36 -25.95 11.35
N GLY A 51 -35.72 -26.20 10.19
CA GLY A 51 -34.88 -25.20 9.50
C GLY A 51 -35.61 -23.86 9.29
N ASN A 52 -36.91 -23.90 8.97
CA ASN A 52 -37.74 -22.71 8.74
C ASN A 52 -38.01 -21.87 10.02
N ASN A 53 -37.70 -22.40 11.21
CA ASN A 53 -37.82 -21.69 12.48
C ASN A 53 -36.51 -21.07 12.95
N LEU A 54 -35.44 -21.19 12.16
CA LEU A 54 -34.13 -20.61 12.47
C LEU A 54 -33.96 -19.29 11.72
N THR A 55 -33.81 -18.20 12.48
CA THR A 55 -33.45 -16.89 11.94
C THR A 55 -32.07 -16.51 12.43
N LEU A 56 -31.20 -16.11 11.50
CA LEU A 56 -29.89 -15.56 11.78
C LEU A 56 -29.97 -14.03 11.77
N ILE A 57 -29.17 -13.41 12.62
CA ILE A 57 -29.07 -11.96 12.78
C ILE A 57 -27.61 -11.56 12.69
N ALA A 58 -27.29 -10.68 11.74
CA ALA A 58 -25.97 -10.05 11.60
C ALA A 58 -26.04 -8.58 12.04
N GLU A 59 -25.10 -8.14 12.86
CA GLU A 59 -25.04 -6.78 13.45
C GLU A 59 -23.62 -6.21 13.34
N THR A 60 -23.43 -5.02 12.77
CA THR A 60 -22.10 -4.37 12.60
C THR A 60 -21.94 -3.06 13.39
N ASP A 61 -22.94 -2.68 14.19
CA ASP A 61 -22.92 -1.48 15.05
C ASP A 61 -23.29 -1.86 16.49
N ALA A 62 -22.83 -1.07 17.46
CA ALA A 62 -23.28 -1.10 18.85
C ALA A 62 -24.76 -0.70 19.00
N ASN A 63 -25.27 0.15 18.10
CA ASN A 63 -26.69 0.55 18.01
C ASN A 63 -27.28 0.12 16.65
N PRO A 64 -27.48 -1.19 16.41
CA PRO A 64 -27.80 -1.73 15.10
C PRO A 64 -29.22 -1.31 14.64
N ASP A 65 -29.30 -0.75 13.43
CA ASP A 65 -30.51 -0.21 12.80
C ASP A 65 -30.82 -0.92 11.46
N LEU A 66 -32.11 -1.15 11.21
CA LEU A 66 -32.60 -1.86 10.02
C LEU A 66 -32.57 -0.97 8.76
N GLN A 67 -32.86 0.33 8.88
CA GLN A 67 -32.87 1.25 7.74
C GLN A 67 -31.45 1.58 7.29
N ALA A 68 -30.51 1.69 8.23
CA ALA A 68 -29.09 1.87 7.98
C ALA A 68 -28.37 0.60 7.50
N LYS A 69 -29.09 -0.55 7.39
CA LYS A 69 -28.51 -1.87 7.04
C LYS A 69 -27.32 -2.25 7.92
N THR A 70 -27.33 -1.84 9.19
CA THR A 70 -26.35 -2.26 10.21
C THR A 70 -26.87 -3.43 11.05
N ARG A 71 -28.14 -3.80 10.85
CA ARG A 71 -28.82 -4.99 11.35
C ARG A 71 -29.54 -5.74 10.24
N MET A 72 -29.31 -7.05 10.10
CA MET A 72 -30.00 -7.86 9.10
C MET A 72 -30.45 -9.17 9.74
N ALA A 73 -31.77 -9.41 9.74
CA ALA A 73 -32.36 -10.67 10.15
C ALA A 73 -32.82 -11.44 8.91
N PHE A 74 -32.39 -12.69 8.77
CA PHE A 74 -32.69 -13.53 7.62
C PHE A 74 -32.97 -14.96 8.06
N ALA A 75 -34.14 -15.47 7.67
CA ALA A 75 -34.56 -16.83 7.96
C ALA A 75 -33.79 -17.82 7.08
N VAL A 76 -33.52 -19.02 7.61
CA VAL A 76 -32.99 -20.12 6.81
C VAL A 76 -34.08 -20.57 5.83
N SER A 77 -33.72 -20.58 4.55
CA SER A 77 -34.61 -20.86 3.43
C SER A 77 -34.02 -21.92 2.50
N ASN A 78 -34.64 -22.13 1.34
CA ASN A 78 -34.19 -23.11 0.35
C ASN A 78 -33.28 -22.50 -0.73
N THR A 79 -33.17 -21.17 -0.81
CA THR A 79 -32.47 -20.47 -1.90
C THR A 79 -31.64 -19.31 -1.36
N LEU A 80 -30.41 -19.16 -1.84
CA LEU A 80 -29.60 -17.98 -1.53
C LEU A 80 -30.09 -16.79 -2.36
N SER A 81 -30.02 -15.61 -1.76
CA SER A 81 -30.26 -14.32 -2.42
C SER A 81 -28.92 -13.73 -2.88
N SER A 82 -28.89 -13.18 -4.09
CA SER A 82 -27.74 -12.42 -4.61
C SER A 82 -27.74 -10.96 -4.17
N SER A 83 -28.85 -10.43 -3.66
CA SER A 83 -29.04 -9.00 -3.38
C SER A 83 -29.25 -8.66 -1.90
N SER A 84 -29.33 -9.67 -1.04
CA SER A 84 -29.55 -9.50 0.40
C SER A 84 -28.83 -10.58 1.20
N TRP A 85 -28.69 -10.34 2.51
CA TRP A 85 -28.27 -11.41 3.41
C TRP A 85 -29.27 -12.57 3.34
N SER A 86 -28.76 -13.78 3.26
CA SER A 86 -29.57 -14.99 3.14
C SER A 86 -28.86 -16.20 3.74
N ALA A 87 -29.64 -17.22 4.07
CA ALA A 87 -29.14 -18.46 4.63
C ALA A 87 -29.90 -19.65 4.03
N VAL A 88 -29.16 -20.72 3.71
CA VAL A 88 -29.72 -21.97 3.20
C VAL A 88 -29.20 -23.15 4.01
N GLN A 89 -30.09 -24.07 4.33
CA GLN A 89 -29.72 -25.33 4.96
C GLN A 89 -29.01 -26.23 3.95
N THR A 90 -27.76 -26.62 4.21
CA THR A 90 -26.95 -27.45 3.29
C THR A 90 -26.89 -28.92 3.71
N SER A 91 -26.82 -29.19 5.00
CA SER A 91 -26.85 -30.56 5.53
C SER A 91 -27.50 -30.59 6.89
N THR A 92 -27.99 -31.77 7.29
CA THR A 92 -28.62 -31.93 8.59
C THR A 92 -28.53 -33.34 9.12
N ASP A 93 -28.25 -33.46 10.42
CA ASP A 93 -28.36 -34.70 11.16
C ASP A 93 -29.41 -34.57 12.28
N ALA A 94 -29.53 -35.57 13.15
CA ALA A 94 -30.51 -35.58 14.23
C ALA A 94 -30.39 -34.39 15.21
N ARG A 95 -29.17 -33.83 15.38
CA ARG A 95 -28.87 -32.74 16.33
C ARG A 95 -28.10 -31.57 15.72
N SER A 96 -27.77 -31.63 14.44
CA SER A 96 -26.95 -30.62 13.76
C SER A 96 -27.67 -30.07 12.54
N VAL A 97 -27.40 -28.80 12.25
CA VAL A 97 -27.78 -28.16 10.99
C VAL A 97 -26.61 -27.36 10.46
N SER A 98 -26.22 -27.64 9.22
CA SER A 98 -25.26 -26.81 8.49
C SER A 98 -26.00 -25.78 7.67
N VAL A 99 -25.56 -24.53 7.79
CA VAL A 99 -26.17 -23.39 7.14
C VAL A 99 -25.11 -22.68 6.32
N SER A 100 -25.38 -22.50 5.03
CA SER A 100 -24.61 -21.63 4.15
C SER A 100 -25.20 -20.23 4.22
N ILE A 101 -24.41 -19.26 4.66
CA ILE A 101 -24.77 -17.86 4.82
C ILE A 101 -24.13 -17.07 3.69
N SER A 102 -24.88 -16.19 3.04
CA SER A 102 -24.35 -15.27 2.02
C SER A 102 -24.72 -13.84 2.38
N SER A 103 -23.76 -12.92 2.25
CA SER A 103 -24.01 -11.47 2.24
C SER A 103 -24.26 -11.00 0.80
N PRO A 104 -24.81 -9.80 0.58
CA PRO A 104 -24.77 -9.19 -0.75
C PRO A 104 -23.34 -8.71 -1.11
N PRO A 105 -23.02 -8.55 -2.40
CA PRO A 105 -21.72 -8.02 -2.87
C PRO A 105 -21.43 -6.60 -2.40
N ASN A 106 -22.45 -5.80 -2.10
CA ASN A 106 -22.31 -4.42 -1.60
C ASN A 106 -22.49 -4.31 -0.08
N ALA A 107 -22.27 -5.40 0.67
CA ALA A 107 -22.30 -5.35 2.13
C ALA A 107 -21.23 -4.41 2.69
N ILE A 108 -21.51 -3.82 3.85
CA ILE A 108 -20.58 -3.02 4.64
C ILE A 108 -19.39 -3.92 5.03
N VAL A 109 -18.16 -3.45 4.86
CA VAL A 109 -16.97 -4.18 5.37
C VAL A 109 -16.73 -3.85 6.83
N GLY A 110 -16.33 -4.83 7.62
CA GLY A 110 -16.11 -4.66 9.06
C GLY A 110 -16.41 -5.90 9.90
N ARG A 111 -16.45 -5.71 11.22
CA ARG A 111 -16.82 -6.78 12.16
C ARG A 111 -18.33 -6.90 12.29
N TYR A 112 -18.83 -8.11 12.12
CA TYR A 112 -20.21 -8.48 12.36
C TYR A 112 -20.31 -9.43 13.55
N LYS A 113 -21.20 -9.11 14.49
CA LYS A 113 -21.71 -10.06 15.45
C LYS A 113 -22.80 -10.89 14.80
N LEU A 114 -22.65 -12.22 14.82
CA LEU A 114 -23.67 -13.16 14.38
C LEU A 114 -24.40 -13.75 15.58
N SER A 115 -25.72 -13.76 15.49
CA SER A 115 -26.64 -14.29 16.50
C SER A 115 -27.76 -15.10 15.84
N MET A 116 -28.50 -15.88 16.62
CA MET A 116 -29.67 -16.62 16.16
C MET A 116 -30.88 -16.46 17.08
N THR A 117 -32.06 -16.67 16.52
CA THR A 117 -33.31 -16.90 17.24
C THR A 117 -34.06 -18.09 16.64
N THR A 118 -34.70 -18.87 17.52
CA THR A 118 -35.51 -20.05 17.15
C THR A 118 -37.01 -19.78 17.21
N SER A 119 -37.40 -18.55 17.56
CA SER A 119 -38.80 -18.13 17.69
C SER A 119 -39.23 -17.47 16.39
N SER A 120 -40.16 -18.09 15.66
CA SER A 120 -40.68 -17.56 14.39
C SER A 120 -41.18 -16.12 14.59
N GLY A 121 -40.59 -15.16 13.87
CA GLY A 121 -40.99 -13.74 13.91
C GLY A 121 -40.38 -12.90 15.03
N SER A 122 -39.52 -13.45 15.89
CA SER A 122 -38.74 -12.63 16.84
C SER A 122 -37.62 -11.89 16.11
N SER A 123 -37.50 -10.59 16.35
CA SER A 123 -36.36 -9.78 15.91
C SER A 123 -35.33 -9.59 17.03
N ARG A 124 -35.46 -10.28 18.17
CA ARG A 124 -34.48 -10.23 19.27
C ARG A 124 -33.60 -11.48 19.26
N PRO A 125 -32.27 -11.34 19.34
CA PRO A 125 -31.36 -12.48 19.35
C PRO A 125 -31.52 -13.25 20.67
N ASP A 126 -31.67 -14.57 20.57
CA ASP A 126 -31.74 -15.44 21.75
C ASP A 126 -30.34 -15.95 22.14
N ARG A 127 -29.44 -16.09 21.15
CA ARG A 127 -28.10 -16.66 21.33
C ARG A 127 -27.08 -15.97 20.42
N SER A 128 -25.92 -15.62 20.98
CA SER A 128 -24.76 -15.17 20.22
C SER A 128 -24.02 -16.38 19.64
N LEU A 129 -23.67 -16.34 18.36
CA LEU A 129 -22.87 -17.37 17.70
C LEU A 129 -21.38 -17.01 17.77
N GLY A 130 -21.04 -15.74 17.57
CA GLY A 130 -19.67 -15.24 17.57
C GLY A 130 -19.51 -14.03 16.64
N THR A 131 -18.28 -13.74 16.24
CA THR A 131 -17.93 -12.61 15.37
C THR A 131 -17.30 -13.09 14.07
N VAL A 132 -17.65 -12.42 12.98
CA VAL A 132 -17.06 -12.61 11.65
C VAL A 132 -16.57 -11.26 11.11
N VAL A 133 -15.40 -11.23 10.47
CA VAL A 133 -14.91 -10.07 9.74
C VAL A 133 -15.29 -10.24 8.27
N LEU A 134 -15.99 -9.25 7.72
CA LEU A 134 -16.38 -9.20 6.31
C LEU A 134 -15.51 -8.19 5.56
N LEU A 135 -14.82 -8.62 4.51
CA LEU A 135 -13.93 -7.81 3.69
C LEU A 135 -14.47 -7.61 2.26
N PHE A 136 -13.83 -6.71 1.51
CA PHE A 136 -14.05 -6.59 0.06
C PHE A 136 -13.67 -7.89 -0.67
N ASN A 137 -14.29 -8.12 -1.84
CA ASN A 137 -14.14 -9.35 -2.60
C ASN A 137 -13.61 -9.16 -4.03
N PRO A 138 -12.27 -9.09 -4.23
CA PRO A 138 -11.65 -9.02 -5.55
C PRO A 138 -11.93 -10.21 -6.49
N TRP A 139 -12.44 -11.31 -5.97
CA TRP A 139 -12.73 -12.53 -6.74
C TRP A 139 -14.15 -12.58 -7.29
N LEU A 140 -15.04 -11.68 -6.84
CA LEU A 140 -16.46 -11.68 -7.20
C LEU A 140 -16.76 -10.61 -8.24
N ALA A 141 -17.31 -10.99 -9.40
CA ALA A 141 -17.55 -10.08 -10.53
C ALA A 141 -18.52 -8.93 -10.20
N GLU A 142 -19.43 -9.15 -9.26
CA GLU A 142 -20.42 -8.19 -8.79
C GLU A 142 -19.89 -7.23 -7.71
N ASP A 143 -18.67 -7.44 -7.22
CA ASP A 143 -18.03 -6.55 -6.24
C ASP A 143 -17.33 -5.39 -6.97
N ASP A 144 -17.48 -4.17 -6.43
CA ASP A 144 -16.85 -2.97 -6.96
C ASP A 144 -15.32 -3.05 -7.08
N VAL A 145 -14.67 -3.93 -6.31
CA VAL A 145 -13.20 -4.15 -6.36
C VAL A 145 -12.77 -5.36 -7.21
N PHE A 146 -13.68 -5.91 -8.02
CA PHE A 146 -13.40 -7.10 -8.83
C PHE A 146 -12.17 -6.93 -9.74
N MET A 147 -11.21 -7.83 -9.61
CA MET A 147 -10.01 -7.86 -10.44
C MET A 147 -9.93 -9.23 -11.12
N PRO A 148 -10.22 -9.36 -12.43
CA PRO A 148 -10.43 -10.65 -13.07
C PRO A 148 -9.18 -11.53 -13.16
N ASN A 149 -7.99 -10.94 -13.21
CA ASN A 149 -6.74 -11.65 -13.44
C ASN A 149 -6.17 -12.24 -12.14
N ASP A 150 -5.95 -13.56 -12.11
CA ASP A 150 -5.42 -14.27 -10.95
C ASP A 150 -4.04 -13.79 -10.50
N ALA A 151 -3.12 -13.57 -11.45
CA ALA A 151 -1.76 -13.13 -11.13
C ALA A 151 -1.76 -11.71 -10.55
N GLU A 152 -2.62 -10.83 -11.07
CA GLU A 152 -2.82 -9.49 -10.53
C GLU A 152 -3.46 -9.54 -9.13
N ARG A 153 -4.44 -10.42 -8.88
CA ARG A 153 -4.99 -10.62 -7.52
C ARG A 153 -3.92 -11.12 -6.55
N GLU A 154 -3.07 -12.06 -6.98
CA GLU A 154 -1.95 -12.50 -6.14
C GLU A 154 -1.00 -11.34 -5.83
N GLU A 155 -0.61 -10.53 -6.82
CA GLU A 155 0.30 -9.40 -6.63
C GLU A 155 -0.30 -8.26 -5.80
N TYR A 156 -1.54 -7.87 -6.09
CA TYR A 156 -2.13 -6.63 -5.60
C TYR A 156 -3.01 -6.81 -4.36
N VAL A 157 -3.29 -8.05 -3.95
CA VAL A 157 -4.05 -8.37 -2.72
C VAL A 157 -3.24 -9.29 -1.79
N LEU A 158 -2.70 -10.39 -2.32
CA LEU A 158 -2.14 -11.47 -1.51
C LEU A 158 -0.63 -11.39 -1.27
N SER A 159 0.12 -10.66 -2.09
CA SER A 159 1.56 -10.45 -1.89
C SER A 159 1.79 -9.51 -0.71
N GLU A 160 2.64 -9.92 0.23
CA GLU A 160 3.09 -9.10 1.36
C GLU A 160 4.36 -8.30 1.04
N PHE A 161 4.86 -8.36 -0.21
CA PHE A 161 6.09 -7.70 -0.62
C PHE A 161 5.87 -6.64 -1.70
N GLY A 162 6.44 -5.46 -1.48
CA GLY A 162 6.49 -4.37 -2.42
C GLY A 162 7.91 -3.97 -2.80
N LEU A 163 8.04 -3.23 -3.89
CA LEU A 163 9.24 -2.49 -4.25
C LEU A 163 8.90 -1.00 -4.33
N VAL A 164 9.76 -0.18 -3.76
CA VAL A 164 9.76 1.27 -3.95
C VAL A 164 10.83 1.60 -4.97
N PHE A 165 10.48 2.34 -6.02
CA PHE A 165 11.46 2.93 -6.93
C PHE A 165 11.79 4.35 -6.44
N SER A 166 13.08 4.65 -6.32
CA SER A 166 13.59 5.88 -5.71
C SER A 166 14.80 6.43 -6.47
N GLY A 167 15.35 7.56 -6.03
CA GLY A 167 16.52 8.16 -6.64
C GLY A 167 16.15 9.39 -7.45
N SER A 168 16.50 9.41 -8.73
CA SER A 168 16.13 10.48 -9.68
C SER A 168 15.76 9.88 -11.03
N ALA A 169 15.18 10.70 -11.92
CA ALA A 169 14.87 10.30 -13.29
C ALA A 169 16.10 9.82 -14.09
N ASP A 170 17.31 10.22 -13.69
CA ASP A 170 18.58 9.79 -14.29
C ASP A 170 19.16 8.52 -13.66
N HIS A 171 18.77 8.22 -12.43
CA HIS A 171 19.29 7.08 -11.69
C HIS A 171 18.22 6.49 -10.77
N ILE A 172 17.45 5.56 -11.32
CA ILE A 172 16.36 4.89 -10.63
C ILE A 172 16.92 3.68 -9.87
N SER A 173 16.94 3.77 -8.55
CA SER A 173 17.20 2.67 -7.65
C SER A 173 15.90 2.05 -7.14
N ASN A 174 15.99 0.93 -6.42
CA ASN A 174 14.84 0.35 -5.73
C ASN A 174 15.22 -0.29 -4.40
N PHE A 175 14.23 -0.42 -3.51
CA PHE A 175 14.36 -1.19 -2.29
C PHE A 175 13.03 -1.88 -1.92
N GLY A 176 13.14 -2.95 -1.15
CA GLY A 176 11.99 -3.73 -0.71
C GLY A 176 11.17 -3.06 0.40
N TRP A 177 9.89 -3.39 0.45
CA TRP A 177 8.97 -3.00 1.52
C TRP A 177 8.13 -4.20 1.97
N ASP A 178 8.13 -4.50 3.26
CA ASP A 178 7.25 -5.52 3.86
C ASP A 178 5.90 -4.91 4.22
N TYR A 179 4.87 -5.24 3.44
CA TYR A 179 3.50 -4.83 3.75
C TYR A 179 2.97 -5.57 4.97
N GLY A 180 3.24 -6.88 5.09
CA GLY A 180 2.85 -7.73 6.21
C GLY A 180 1.36 -7.68 6.60
N GLN A 181 0.44 -7.54 5.63
CA GLN A 181 -0.99 -7.36 5.91
C GLN A 181 -1.64 -8.56 6.64
N PHE A 182 -1.00 -9.73 6.63
CA PHE A 182 -1.49 -10.93 7.31
C PHE A 182 -0.83 -11.19 8.66
N GLN A 183 0.13 -10.35 9.07
CA GLN A 183 0.77 -10.45 10.37
C GLN A 183 -0.22 -10.22 11.50
N GLU A 184 0.10 -10.78 12.68
CA GLU A 184 -0.78 -10.73 13.85
C GLU A 184 -1.22 -9.30 14.16
N ASP A 185 -2.51 -9.13 14.42
CA ASP A 185 -3.16 -7.88 14.84
C ASP A 185 -3.22 -6.76 13.79
N ILE A 186 -2.62 -6.93 12.60
CA ILE A 186 -2.66 -5.92 11.53
C ILE A 186 -4.09 -5.70 11.03
N LEU A 187 -4.86 -6.76 10.79
CA LEU A 187 -6.28 -6.63 10.42
C LEU A 187 -7.08 -5.85 11.45
N ASN A 188 -6.85 -6.09 12.74
CA ASN A 188 -7.53 -5.36 13.80
C ASN A 188 -7.19 -3.88 13.80
N ILE A 189 -5.91 -3.55 13.60
CA ILE A 189 -5.45 -2.16 13.50
C ILE A 189 -6.10 -1.47 12.30
N CYS A 190 -6.16 -2.12 11.13
CA CYS A 190 -6.80 -1.58 9.93
C CYS A 190 -8.29 -1.25 10.17
N LEU A 191 -9.03 -2.17 10.81
CA LEU A 191 -10.42 -1.93 11.18
C LEU A 191 -10.56 -0.77 12.17
N THR A 192 -9.69 -0.70 13.18
CA THR A 192 -9.66 0.40 14.16
C THR A 192 -9.32 1.75 13.51
N MET A 193 -8.57 1.80 12.42
CA MET A 193 -8.31 3.06 11.71
C MET A 193 -9.61 3.69 11.20
N LEU A 194 -10.54 2.89 10.65
CA LEU A 194 -11.85 3.39 10.21
C LEU A 194 -12.66 3.96 11.38
N ASP A 195 -12.67 3.26 12.52
CA ASP A 195 -13.38 3.69 13.73
C ASP A 195 -12.78 4.96 14.38
N ARG A 196 -11.51 5.26 14.09
CA ARG A 196 -10.80 6.44 14.62
C ARG A 196 -10.76 7.62 13.66
N SER A 197 -11.24 7.43 12.44
CA SER A 197 -11.33 8.47 11.41
C SER A 197 -12.17 9.65 11.85
N ARG A 198 -11.87 10.84 11.32
CA ARG A 198 -12.72 12.00 11.53
C ARG A 198 -14.14 11.81 11.03
N SER A 199 -14.31 11.16 9.88
CA SER A 199 -15.63 10.77 9.33
C SER A 199 -16.44 10.00 10.38
N CYS A 200 -15.87 8.94 10.96
CA CYS A 200 -16.53 8.16 12.00
C CYS A 200 -16.76 8.95 13.30
N LYS A 201 -15.86 9.84 13.71
CA LYS A 201 -16.04 10.67 14.92
C LYS A 201 -17.16 11.70 14.77
N GLN A 202 -17.33 12.24 13.56
CA GLN A 202 -18.33 13.26 13.28
C GLN A 202 -19.72 12.67 13.03
N ASP A 203 -19.78 11.60 12.26
CA ASP A 203 -21.02 10.88 11.91
C ASP A 203 -20.76 9.37 11.87
N PRO A 204 -20.80 8.67 13.03
CA PRO A 204 -20.50 7.25 13.10
C PRO A 204 -21.41 6.40 12.20
N GLN A 205 -22.71 6.73 12.16
CA GLN A 205 -23.69 5.95 11.40
C GLN A 205 -23.53 6.17 9.90
N GLY A 206 -23.36 7.43 9.46
CA GLY A 206 -23.13 7.71 8.05
C GLY A 206 -21.77 7.21 7.55
N ASP A 207 -20.72 7.25 8.38
CA ASP A 207 -19.43 6.63 8.06
C ASP A 207 -19.59 5.13 7.85
N LEU A 208 -20.17 4.42 8.82
CA LEU A 208 -20.37 2.98 8.77
C LEU A 208 -21.20 2.55 7.57
N ALA A 209 -22.29 3.28 7.27
CA ALA A 209 -23.15 3.01 6.12
C ALA A 209 -22.41 3.13 4.77
N ARG A 210 -21.35 3.95 4.69
CA ARG A 210 -20.51 4.13 3.50
C ARG A 210 -19.30 3.21 3.45
N ARG A 211 -19.03 2.39 4.48
CA ARG A 211 -17.93 1.40 4.43
C ARG A 211 -18.22 0.23 3.47
N ASN A 212 -19.36 0.21 2.79
CA ASN A 212 -19.56 -0.66 1.64
C ASN A 212 -18.92 -0.13 0.35
N ASP A 213 -18.49 1.14 0.31
CA ASP A 213 -17.95 1.79 -0.87
C ASP A 213 -16.41 1.84 -0.81
N PRO A 214 -15.68 1.21 -1.74
CA PRO A 214 -14.23 1.28 -1.75
C PRO A 214 -13.71 2.71 -1.95
N LYS A 215 -14.47 3.62 -2.57
CA LYS A 215 -14.10 5.04 -2.72
C LYS A 215 -14.02 5.72 -1.35
N HIS A 216 -15.07 5.56 -0.54
CA HIS A 216 -15.15 6.14 0.81
C HIS A 216 -14.06 5.55 1.71
N VAL A 217 -13.95 4.22 1.76
CA VAL A 217 -12.94 3.54 2.59
C VAL A 217 -11.53 3.99 2.20
N SER A 218 -11.22 4.05 0.90
CA SER A 218 -9.88 4.43 0.43
C SER A 218 -9.53 5.87 0.76
N ARG A 219 -10.47 6.81 0.57
CA ARG A 219 -10.28 8.23 0.90
C ARG A 219 -10.14 8.47 2.41
N VAL A 220 -10.89 7.74 3.23
CA VAL A 220 -10.74 7.79 4.69
C VAL A 220 -9.35 7.28 5.11
N LEU A 221 -8.86 6.21 4.48
CA LEU A 221 -7.55 5.65 4.79
C LEU A 221 -6.40 6.54 4.31
N SER A 222 -6.50 7.23 3.16
CA SER A 222 -5.49 8.21 2.75
C SER A 222 -5.35 9.35 3.77
N ALA A 223 -6.44 9.76 4.42
CA ALA A 223 -6.40 10.72 5.53
C ALA A 223 -5.80 10.10 6.81
N MET A 224 -6.24 8.90 7.19
CA MET A 224 -5.87 8.26 8.47
C MET A 224 -4.42 7.77 8.53
N VAL A 225 -3.77 7.56 7.39
CA VAL A 225 -2.35 7.17 7.37
C VAL A 225 -1.45 8.33 7.80
N ASN A 226 -1.84 9.59 7.56
CA ASN A 226 -1.11 10.76 8.08
C ASN A 226 -1.73 11.34 9.35
N SER A 227 -0.92 11.98 10.19
CA SER A 227 -1.33 12.44 11.52
C SER A 227 -1.65 13.94 11.61
N ASN A 228 -1.95 14.62 10.49
CA ASN A 228 -1.97 16.08 10.48
C ASN A 228 -3.25 16.68 11.06
N ASP A 229 -4.40 16.14 10.68
CA ASP A 229 -5.71 16.61 11.15
C ASP A 229 -6.40 15.63 12.09
N ASP A 230 -6.04 14.35 11.94
CA ASP A 230 -6.59 13.23 12.69
C ASP A 230 -5.52 12.61 13.60
N SER A 231 -5.94 11.74 14.51
CA SER A 231 -5.01 10.89 15.28
C SER A 231 -4.43 9.75 14.42
N GLY A 232 -4.03 10.07 13.19
CA GLY A 232 -3.56 9.11 12.19
C GLY A 232 -2.14 8.59 12.47
N VAL A 233 -1.67 7.72 11.58
CA VAL A 233 -0.52 6.83 11.85
C VAL A 233 0.81 7.58 11.89
N LEU A 234 1.14 8.33 10.85
CA LEU A 234 2.49 8.83 10.59
C LEU A 234 2.58 10.35 10.66
N LYS A 235 3.64 10.85 11.31
CA LYS A 235 4.05 12.26 11.20
C LYS A 235 5.13 12.43 10.14
N GLY A 236 4.85 13.27 9.14
CA GLY A 236 5.80 13.59 8.07
C GLY A 236 6.98 14.45 8.54
N ASN A 237 8.18 14.21 8.00
CA ASN A 237 9.35 15.08 8.24
C ASN A 237 10.38 14.98 7.09
N TRP A 238 10.62 16.09 6.40
CA TRP A 238 11.59 16.24 5.31
C TRP A 238 12.78 17.15 5.68
N SER A 239 12.93 17.55 6.94
CA SER A 239 13.96 18.51 7.37
C SER A 239 15.41 17.99 7.40
N GLY A 240 15.61 16.68 7.16
CA GLY A 240 16.89 15.99 7.38
C GLY A 240 17.28 15.83 8.86
N LYS A 241 16.45 16.27 9.81
CA LYS A 241 16.69 16.19 11.26
C LYS A 241 15.56 15.43 11.95
N TYR A 242 15.87 14.24 12.45
CA TYR A 242 14.86 13.29 12.95
C TYR A 242 14.86 13.11 14.47
N ARG A 243 15.31 14.11 15.24
CA ARG A 243 15.32 14.06 16.71
C ARG A 243 13.91 13.80 17.26
N GLY A 244 13.79 12.84 18.18
CA GLY A 244 12.52 12.46 18.79
C GLY A 244 11.68 11.49 17.96
N GLY A 245 12.25 10.91 16.90
CA GLY A 245 11.66 9.85 16.09
C GLY A 245 12.75 9.00 15.43
N GLN A 246 12.37 8.24 14.40
CA GLN A 246 13.27 7.49 13.55
C GLN A 246 13.43 8.18 12.19
N ASN A 247 14.59 7.97 11.57
CA ASN A 247 14.83 8.38 10.19
C ASN A 247 13.81 7.65 9.28
N PRO A 248 13.03 8.36 8.44
CA PRO A 248 12.11 7.73 7.48
C PRO A 248 12.76 6.64 6.62
N SER A 249 14.04 6.80 6.29
CA SER A 249 14.80 5.81 5.51
C SER A 249 15.10 4.53 6.26
N SER A 250 15.06 4.52 7.60
CA SER A 250 15.33 3.29 8.36
C SER A 250 14.17 2.28 8.34
N TRP A 251 12.98 2.70 7.92
CA TRP A 251 11.82 1.80 7.82
C TRP A 251 11.95 0.86 6.63
N THR A 252 11.54 -0.38 6.86
CA THR A 252 11.58 -1.47 5.88
C THR A 252 10.21 -2.12 5.67
N GLY A 253 9.20 -1.73 6.45
CA GLY A 253 7.85 -2.29 6.34
C GLY A 253 6.81 -1.58 7.22
N SER A 254 5.55 -1.94 7.01
CA SER A 254 4.38 -1.30 7.62
C SER A 254 4.00 -1.88 8.98
N VAL A 255 4.34 -3.15 9.25
CA VAL A 255 3.90 -3.90 10.44
C VAL A 255 4.27 -3.17 11.73
N ASP A 256 5.53 -2.77 11.81
CA ASP A 256 6.10 -2.03 12.95
C ASP A 256 5.42 -0.68 13.17
N LEU A 257 5.15 0.05 12.08
CA LEU A 257 4.53 1.37 12.12
C LEU A 257 3.12 1.28 12.70
N LEU A 258 2.32 0.34 12.19
CA LEU A 258 0.95 0.11 12.63
C LEU A 258 0.89 -0.38 14.09
N ARG A 259 1.76 -1.31 14.48
CA ARG A 259 1.84 -1.79 15.88
C ARG A 259 2.31 -0.71 16.84
N LYS A 260 3.32 0.10 16.47
CA LYS A 260 3.78 1.24 17.29
C LYS A 260 2.69 2.28 17.46
N TRP A 261 1.92 2.57 16.41
CA TRP A 261 0.79 3.47 16.50
C TRP A 261 -0.25 2.96 17.51
N LYS A 262 -0.68 1.69 17.42
CA LYS A 262 -1.60 1.09 18.39
C LYS A 262 -1.03 1.08 19.82
N ALA A 263 0.21 0.63 19.99
CA ALA A 263 0.87 0.50 21.30
C ALA A 263 1.10 1.84 22.00
N SER A 264 1.22 2.93 21.24
CA SER A 264 1.37 4.29 21.77
C SER A 264 0.03 5.00 22.03
N GLU A 265 -1.06 4.25 22.17
CA GLU A 265 -2.42 4.78 22.32
C GLU A 265 -2.84 5.67 21.13
N PHE A 266 -2.44 5.25 19.92
CA PHE A 266 -2.75 5.93 18.66
C PHE A 266 -2.10 7.32 18.54
N ARG A 267 -0.92 7.50 19.14
CA ARG A 267 -0.08 8.68 18.92
C ARG A 267 0.73 8.51 17.64
N ALA A 268 0.95 9.61 16.93
CA ALA A 268 1.65 9.61 15.66
C ALA A 268 3.06 9.01 15.77
N VAL A 269 3.38 8.08 14.86
CA VAL A 269 4.71 7.48 14.71
C VAL A 269 5.60 8.45 13.94
N LYS A 270 6.77 8.73 14.51
CA LYS A 270 7.75 9.68 13.99
C LYS A 270 8.95 8.92 13.40
N PHE A 271 9.36 9.11 12.16
CA PHE A 271 8.75 9.94 11.10
C PHE A 271 8.56 9.12 9.81
N GLY A 272 7.78 9.65 8.89
CA GLY A 272 7.60 9.12 7.54
C GLY A 272 7.89 10.15 6.45
N GLN A 273 8.15 9.65 5.25
CA GLN A 273 8.16 10.39 3.98
C GLN A 273 7.27 9.62 2.98
N CYS A 274 7.09 10.13 1.76
CA CYS A 274 6.07 9.66 0.81
C CYS A 274 5.99 8.13 0.67
N TRP A 275 7.12 7.44 0.45
CA TRP A 275 7.14 5.97 0.35
C TRP A 275 6.72 5.24 1.62
N VAL A 276 6.95 5.84 2.80
CA VAL A 276 6.51 5.29 4.10
C VAL A 276 4.99 5.41 4.21
N PHE A 277 4.42 6.56 3.81
CA PHE A 277 2.97 6.74 3.73
C PHE A 277 2.35 5.75 2.74
N ALA A 278 2.91 5.65 1.53
CA ALA A 278 2.43 4.75 0.49
C ALA A 278 2.53 3.27 0.87
N GLY A 279 3.60 2.87 1.57
CA GLY A 279 3.77 1.53 2.10
C GLY A 279 2.69 1.17 3.12
N VAL A 280 2.42 2.05 4.08
CA VAL A 280 1.35 1.85 5.07
C VAL A 280 -0.02 1.86 4.42
N LEU A 281 -0.28 2.79 3.47
CA LEU A 281 -1.56 2.85 2.76
C LEU A 281 -1.82 1.58 1.94
N THR A 282 -0.80 1.04 1.27
CA THR A 282 -0.92 -0.24 0.56
C THR A 282 -1.27 -1.38 1.52
N THR A 283 -0.57 -1.47 2.66
CA THR A 283 -0.85 -2.51 3.67
C THR A 283 -2.30 -2.48 4.10
N VAL A 284 -2.82 -1.31 4.50
CA VAL A 284 -4.18 -1.23 5.05
C VAL A 284 -5.24 -1.49 4.00
N LEU A 285 -5.04 -1.08 2.74
CA LEU A 285 -5.98 -1.33 1.65
C LEU A 285 -5.99 -2.80 1.22
N ARG A 286 -4.81 -3.42 1.04
CA ARG A 286 -4.69 -4.86 0.77
C ARG A 286 -5.29 -5.70 1.89
N CYS A 287 -5.04 -5.31 3.15
CA CYS A 287 -5.61 -5.97 4.33
C CYS A 287 -7.14 -5.98 4.31
N MET A 288 -7.76 -4.91 3.80
CA MET A 288 -9.23 -4.78 3.67
C MET A 288 -9.80 -5.46 2.42
N GLY A 289 -8.93 -5.97 1.53
CA GLY A 289 -9.33 -6.62 0.28
C GLY A 289 -9.50 -5.67 -0.90
N VAL A 290 -8.95 -4.45 -0.85
CA VAL A 290 -8.89 -3.56 -2.01
C VAL A 290 -7.56 -3.84 -2.75
N PRO A 291 -7.57 -4.22 -4.04
CA PRO A 291 -6.33 -4.43 -4.78
C PRO A 291 -5.57 -3.10 -4.94
N THR A 292 -4.33 -3.06 -4.48
CA THR A 292 -3.55 -1.80 -4.39
C THR A 292 -2.08 -2.01 -4.74
N ARG A 293 -1.46 -1.03 -5.39
CA ARG A 293 -0.02 -0.99 -5.69
C ARG A 293 0.60 0.38 -5.37
N MET A 294 1.90 0.40 -5.09
CA MET A 294 2.68 1.63 -4.95
C MET A 294 3.14 2.13 -6.33
N ILE A 295 3.10 3.45 -6.52
CA ILE A 295 3.55 4.15 -7.71
C ILE A 295 4.63 5.16 -7.32
N SER A 296 5.74 5.17 -8.04
CA SER A 296 6.77 6.21 -7.94
C SER A 296 6.74 7.09 -9.18
N ASN A 297 6.59 8.40 -8.99
CA ASN A 297 6.68 9.41 -10.04
C ASN A 297 7.98 10.19 -9.89
N PHE A 298 8.79 10.27 -10.94
CA PHE A 298 10.05 11.03 -10.92
C PHE A 298 9.84 12.43 -11.45
N ASN A 299 10.54 13.40 -10.86
CA ASN A 299 10.30 14.83 -11.07
C ASN A 299 8.82 15.18 -10.82
N SER A 300 8.31 14.79 -9.65
CA SER A 300 6.92 15.06 -9.28
C SER A 300 6.76 16.51 -8.89
N ALA A 301 5.86 17.23 -9.56
CA ALA A 301 5.54 18.59 -9.20
C ALA A 301 4.65 18.60 -7.95
N HIS A 302 4.87 19.59 -7.08
CA HIS A 302 3.92 20.02 -6.08
C HIS A 302 3.53 21.46 -6.45
N ASP A 303 2.39 21.58 -7.14
CA ASP A 303 1.74 22.84 -7.54
C ASP A 303 0.68 23.19 -6.48
N GLU A 304 0.99 24.16 -5.62
CA GLU A 304 0.10 24.56 -4.52
C GLU A 304 -0.93 25.61 -4.99
N ASP A 305 -0.63 26.38 -6.04
CA ASP A 305 -1.49 27.48 -6.52
C ASP A 305 -2.45 27.10 -7.67
N ARG A 306 -2.34 25.86 -8.17
CA ARG A 306 -3.17 25.24 -9.22
C ARG A 306 -3.05 25.93 -10.58
N THR A 307 -1.85 26.43 -10.89
CA THR A 307 -1.57 27.05 -12.18
C THR A 307 -1.16 26.05 -13.25
N LEU A 308 -0.94 24.77 -12.90
CA LEU A 308 -0.26 23.77 -13.70
C LEU A 308 1.17 24.19 -14.06
N THR A 309 1.76 25.05 -13.24
CA THR A 309 3.13 25.52 -13.41
C THR A 309 3.87 25.42 -12.08
N VAL A 310 5.17 25.14 -12.13
CA VAL A 310 6.05 25.18 -10.96
C VAL A 310 7.11 26.23 -11.22
N ASP A 311 7.13 27.27 -10.38
CA ASP A 311 8.03 28.40 -10.53
C ASP A 311 9.33 28.24 -9.74
N GLU A 312 10.46 28.33 -10.43
CA GLU A 312 11.79 28.40 -9.81
C GLU A 312 12.42 29.77 -9.99
N TYR A 313 12.99 30.29 -8.93
CA TYR A 313 13.58 31.63 -8.90
C TYR A 313 15.08 31.57 -8.67
N TYR A 314 15.84 32.33 -9.46
CA TYR A 314 17.28 32.49 -9.32
C TYR A 314 17.64 33.98 -9.23
N ASP A 315 18.66 34.33 -8.47
CA ASP A 315 19.19 35.69 -8.48
C ASP A 315 20.00 35.95 -9.78
N PRO A 316 20.34 37.21 -10.10
CA PRO A 316 21.14 37.52 -11.29
C PRO A 316 22.56 36.93 -11.29
N SER A 317 23.02 36.37 -10.17
CA SER A 317 24.31 35.68 -10.04
C SER A 317 24.17 34.17 -10.26
N GLY A 318 22.96 33.65 -10.49
CA GLY A 318 22.67 32.23 -10.71
C GLY A 318 22.43 31.43 -9.42
N ASN A 319 22.28 32.07 -8.26
CA ASN A 319 21.96 31.35 -7.03
C ASN A 319 20.45 31.07 -6.96
N TYR A 320 20.09 29.85 -6.56
CA TYR A 320 18.70 29.47 -6.31
C TYR A 320 18.10 30.27 -5.14
N LEU A 321 16.86 30.72 -5.31
CA LEU A 321 16.12 31.48 -4.32
C LEU A 321 14.90 30.69 -3.84
N THR A 322 14.81 30.45 -2.54
CA THR A 322 13.65 29.83 -1.90
C THR A 322 12.51 30.83 -1.76
N MET A 323 11.84 31.13 -2.87
CA MET A 323 10.79 32.16 -2.95
C MET A 323 9.42 31.64 -3.42
N GLY A 324 9.38 30.46 -4.07
CA GLY A 324 8.14 29.77 -4.45
C GLY A 324 7.61 28.86 -3.33
N ILE A 325 6.31 28.61 -3.36
CA ILE A 325 5.64 27.56 -2.57
C ILE A 325 5.71 26.20 -3.27
N ASP A 326 5.84 26.22 -4.60
CA ASP A 326 5.93 25.03 -5.43
C ASP A 326 7.30 24.38 -5.34
N SER A 327 7.34 23.08 -5.62
CA SER A 327 8.59 22.33 -5.66
C SER A 327 8.53 21.17 -6.64
N ILE A 328 9.68 20.79 -7.21
CA ILE A 328 9.82 19.54 -7.95
C ILE A 328 10.59 18.57 -7.08
N TRP A 329 9.95 17.46 -6.73
CA TRP A 329 10.55 16.39 -5.97
C TRP A 329 11.26 15.44 -6.92
N ASN A 330 12.50 15.03 -6.59
CA ASN A 330 13.24 14.05 -7.38
C ASN A 330 12.40 12.80 -7.68
N TYR A 331 11.64 12.36 -6.68
CA TYR A 331 10.55 11.43 -6.82
C TYR A 331 9.51 11.62 -5.72
N HIS A 332 8.28 11.24 -6.02
CA HIS A 332 7.19 11.14 -5.07
C HIS A 332 6.52 9.77 -5.21
N VAL A 333 5.98 9.24 -4.11
CA VAL A 333 5.39 7.90 -4.07
C VAL A 333 3.98 7.96 -3.52
N TRP A 334 3.02 7.44 -4.28
CA TRP A 334 1.61 7.32 -3.92
C TRP A 334 1.09 5.90 -4.19
N ASN A 335 -0.23 5.72 -4.15
CA ASN A 335 -0.90 4.44 -4.36
C ASN A 335 -1.89 4.50 -5.51
N GLU A 336 -2.05 3.38 -6.21
CA GLU A 336 -3.21 3.12 -7.07
C GLU A 336 -4.02 1.98 -6.48
N SER A 337 -5.35 2.14 -6.40
CA SER A 337 -6.28 1.09 -6.01
C SER A 337 -7.29 0.78 -7.11
N TRP A 338 -7.66 -0.49 -7.24
CA TRP A 338 -8.53 -0.95 -8.32
C TRP A 338 -9.98 -1.05 -7.86
N PHE A 339 -10.86 -0.24 -8.47
CA PHE A 339 -12.31 -0.37 -8.32
C PHE A 339 -13.08 0.43 -9.39
N VAL A 340 -14.36 0.14 -9.52
CA VAL A 340 -15.28 0.88 -10.39
C VAL A 340 -15.63 2.27 -9.85
N ARG A 341 -15.96 3.19 -10.75
CA ARG A 341 -16.34 4.59 -10.49
C ARG A 341 -17.77 4.86 -10.98
N PRO A 342 -18.80 4.29 -10.32
CA PRO A 342 -20.19 4.53 -10.72
C PRO A 342 -20.59 6.01 -10.63
N ASP A 343 -19.88 6.81 -9.84
CA ASP A 343 -20.02 8.25 -9.74
C ASP A 343 -19.51 9.03 -10.97
N LEU A 344 -18.57 8.45 -11.73
CA LEU A 344 -18.00 9.06 -12.95
C LEU A 344 -18.43 8.33 -14.25
N GLY A 345 -18.87 7.08 -14.13
CA GLY A 345 -19.17 6.19 -15.25
C GLY A 345 -18.05 5.21 -15.57
N SER A 346 -18.39 4.13 -16.27
CA SER A 346 -17.52 2.96 -16.51
C SER A 346 -16.25 3.25 -17.30
N ALA A 347 -16.18 4.39 -18.00
CA ALA A 347 -14.96 4.81 -18.65
C ALA A 347 -13.82 5.01 -17.64
N TYR A 348 -14.12 5.44 -16.42
CA TYR A 348 -13.15 5.83 -15.38
C TYR A 348 -12.87 4.73 -14.35
N ASP A 349 -13.42 3.52 -14.56
CA ASP A 349 -13.14 2.33 -13.76
C ASP A 349 -11.66 1.93 -13.83
N GLY A 350 -11.23 1.09 -12.88
CA GLY A 350 -9.89 0.52 -12.86
C GLY A 350 -9.01 1.21 -11.81
N TRP A 351 -7.80 1.61 -12.18
CA TRP A 351 -6.84 2.21 -11.25
C TRP A 351 -7.21 3.63 -10.83
N GLN A 352 -7.20 3.85 -9.51
CA GLN A 352 -7.55 5.10 -8.86
C GLN A 352 -6.42 5.56 -7.94
N ILE A 353 -5.94 6.77 -8.14
CA ILE A 353 -4.82 7.38 -7.41
C ILE A 353 -5.28 7.79 -6.02
N LEU A 354 -4.51 7.41 -5.01
CA LEU A 354 -4.67 7.77 -3.62
C LEU A 354 -3.31 8.18 -3.06
N ASP A 355 -3.25 9.29 -2.35
CA ASP A 355 -2.03 9.73 -1.70
C ASP A 355 -2.26 10.04 -0.22
N ALA A 356 -1.53 9.35 0.64
CA ALA A 356 -1.54 9.58 2.08
C ALA A 356 -0.51 10.62 2.52
N THR A 357 0.35 11.07 1.61
CA THR A 357 1.34 12.11 1.89
C THR A 357 0.62 13.45 2.06
N PRO A 358 0.84 14.17 3.18
CA PRO A 358 0.12 15.40 3.46
C PRO A 358 0.71 16.58 2.68
N GLN A 359 0.38 16.66 1.40
CA GLN A 359 0.78 17.75 0.50
C GLN A 359 -0.30 18.82 0.45
N GLU A 360 -1.47 18.47 -0.10
CA GLU A 360 -2.59 19.38 -0.29
C GLU A 360 -3.79 19.08 0.61
N ARG A 361 -4.50 20.14 1.01
CA ARG A 361 -5.76 20.00 1.76
C ARG A 361 -6.93 19.86 0.79
N SER A 362 -7.61 18.71 0.85
CA SER A 362 -8.85 18.46 0.14
C SER A 362 -10.05 18.55 1.08
N THR A 363 -11.00 19.44 0.78
CA THR A 363 -12.15 19.78 1.65
C THR A 363 -11.74 20.15 3.08
N GLY A 364 -10.58 20.81 3.21
CA GLY A 364 -10.07 21.32 4.48
C GLY A 364 -9.23 20.34 5.31
N ILE A 365 -8.98 19.11 4.85
CA ILE A 365 -8.13 18.12 5.53
C ILE A 365 -7.10 17.49 4.57
N PHE A 366 -6.00 16.96 5.09
CA PHE A 366 -4.98 16.25 4.33
C PHE A 366 -5.44 14.84 3.94
N GLN A 367 -6.05 14.76 2.76
CA GLN A 367 -6.49 13.53 2.09
C GLN A 367 -6.39 13.77 0.58
N CYS A 368 -6.07 12.73 -0.20
CA CYS A 368 -6.00 12.83 -1.65
C CYS A 368 -6.58 11.57 -2.32
N GLY A 369 -7.44 11.79 -3.32
CA GLY A 369 -8.07 10.73 -4.12
C GLY A 369 -9.35 10.15 -3.50
N PRO A 370 -10.01 9.19 -4.18
CA PRO A 370 -9.55 8.51 -5.40
C PRO A 370 -9.71 9.36 -6.68
N ALA A 371 -8.61 9.62 -7.39
CA ALA A 371 -8.62 10.23 -8.74
C ALA A 371 -8.49 9.13 -9.80
N SER A 372 -9.32 9.13 -10.85
CA SER A 372 -9.20 8.11 -11.90
C SER A 372 -7.93 8.35 -12.72
N VAL A 373 -7.07 7.34 -12.85
CA VAL A 373 -5.86 7.43 -13.70
C VAL A 373 -6.24 7.81 -15.13
N ARG A 374 -7.38 7.32 -15.62
CA ARG A 374 -7.90 7.71 -16.94
C ARG A 374 -8.29 9.19 -16.99
N ALA A 375 -8.98 9.71 -15.98
CA ALA A 375 -9.33 11.12 -15.94
C ALA A 375 -8.07 12.01 -15.97
N ILE A 376 -7.02 11.60 -15.25
CA ILE A 376 -5.72 12.29 -15.31
C ILE A 376 -5.13 12.23 -16.71
N LYS A 377 -5.15 11.07 -17.36
CA LYS A 377 -4.64 10.93 -18.73
C LYS A 377 -5.37 11.78 -19.76
N GLU A 378 -6.70 11.85 -19.67
CA GLU A 378 -7.50 12.63 -20.62
C GLU A 378 -7.56 14.12 -20.26
N GLY A 379 -7.06 14.52 -19.09
CA GLY A 379 -7.12 15.90 -18.62
C GLY A 379 -8.49 16.32 -18.09
N ASP A 380 -9.34 15.37 -17.70
CA ASP A 380 -10.67 15.59 -17.13
C ASP A 380 -10.58 16.00 -15.64
N VAL A 381 -9.88 17.11 -15.38
CA VAL A 381 -9.50 17.55 -14.02
C VAL A 381 -10.66 18.07 -13.18
N ASP A 382 -11.82 18.30 -13.78
CA ASP A 382 -13.04 18.72 -13.08
C ASP A 382 -13.68 17.56 -12.28
N LEU A 383 -13.28 16.33 -12.55
CA LEU A 383 -13.84 15.14 -11.93
C LEU A 383 -13.27 14.90 -10.54
N ASN A 384 -14.10 14.37 -9.65
CA ASN A 384 -13.68 14.01 -8.31
C ASN A 384 -12.70 12.81 -8.32
N TYR A 385 -11.72 12.75 -7.44
CA TYR A 385 -11.35 13.73 -6.40
C TYR A 385 -9.94 14.23 -6.67
N ASP A 386 -9.67 15.49 -6.33
CA ASP A 386 -8.31 16.05 -6.29
C ASP A 386 -7.56 15.99 -7.64
N SER A 387 -8.30 15.75 -8.74
CA SER A 387 -7.76 15.59 -10.08
C SER A 387 -6.90 16.76 -10.57
N PRO A 388 -7.19 18.04 -10.25
CA PRO A 388 -6.30 19.14 -10.65
C PRO A 388 -4.92 19.03 -10.03
N PHE A 389 -4.84 18.71 -8.73
CA PHE A 389 -3.58 18.54 -8.02
C PHE A 389 -2.80 17.34 -8.59
N VAL A 390 -3.45 16.19 -8.68
CA VAL A 390 -2.84 14.96 -9.20
C VAL A 390 -2.39 15.11 -10.66
N PHE A 391 -3.13 15.86 -11.48
CA PHE A 391 -2.74 16.15 -12.85
C PHE A 391 -1.48 17.03 -12.90
N ALA A 392 -1.38 18.04 -12.04
CA ALA A 392 -0.20 18.87 -11.93
C ALA A 392 1.04 18.05 -11.55
N GLU A 393 0.92 17.08 -10.64
CA GLU A 393 2.03 16.21 -10.21
C GLU A 393 2.75 15.52 -11.38
N VAL A 394 2.05 15.28 -12.50
CA VAL A 394 2.57 14.56 -13.67
C VAL A 394 2.66 15.38 -14.97
N ASN A 395 2.04 16.56 -15.03
CA ASN A 395 1.98 17.38 -16.26
C ASN A 395 2.33 18.87 -16.06
N ALA A 396 2.69 19.33 -14.86
CA ALA A 396 2.99 20.76 -14.66
C ALA A 396 4.21 21.22 -15.48
N ASP A 397 4.14 22.44 -16.02
CA ASP A 397 5.27 23.08 -16.70
C ASP A 397 6.22 23.69 -15.67
N ARG A 398 7.53 23.48 -15.81
CA ARG A 398 8.53 24.13 -14.97
C ARG A 398 8.92 25.47 -15.58
N ILE A 399 8.69 26.57 -14.86
CA ILE A 399 9.05 27.92 -15.31
C ILE A 399 10.24 28.43 -14.51
N THR A 400 11.31 28.80 -15.20
CA THR A 400 12.49 29.41 -14.58
C THR A 400 12.45 30.92 -14.68
N TRP A 401 12.62 31.61 -13.56
CA TRP A 401 12.62 33.05 -13.42
C TRP A 401 13.95 33.56 -12.86
N THR A 402 14.39 34.73 -13.31
CA THR A 402 15.34 35.55 -12.55
C THR A 402 14.57 36.53 -11.69
N TYR A 403 14.92 36.63 -10.42
CA TYR A 403 14.40 37.62 -9.49
C TYR A 403 15.52 38.54 -9.00
N ASN A 404 15.35 39.86 -9.14
CA ASN A 404 16.28 40.84 -8.61
C ASN A 404 15.75 41.40 -7.27
N PRO A 405 16.38 41.08 -6.11
CA PRO A 405 15.91 41.54 -4.81
C PRO A 405 15.96 43.07 -4.62
N SER A 406 16.88 43.75 -5.33
CA SER A 406 17.05 45.21 -5.23
C SER A 406 15.95 45.97 -5.98
N THR A 407 15.51 45.47 -7.13
CA THR A 407 14.44 46.11 -7.93
C THR A 407 13.07 45.48 -7.72
N ARG A 408 13.00 44.30 -7.08
CA ARG A 408 11.81 43.45 -6.94
C ARG A 408 11.18 43.05 -8.27
N GLU A 409 12.00 42.93 -9.31
CA GLU A 409 11.57 42.56 -10.66
C GLU A 409 11.81 41.07 -10.90
N SER A 410 10.81 40.39 -11.48
CA SER A 410 10.89 39.00 -11.96
C SER A 410 10.88 38.98 -13.48
N LYS A 411 11.79 38.22 -14.10
CA LYS A 411 11.83 38.01 -15.55
C LYS A 411 11.87 36.52 -15.87
N ARG A 412 10.95 36.07 -16.72
CA ARG A 412 10.91 34.68 -17.20
C ARG A 412 12.10 34.41 -18.11
N LEU A 413 12.84 33.36 -17.83
CA LEU A 413 13.96 32.88 -18.66
C LEU A 413 13.52 31.79 -19.62
N TYR A 414 12.90 30.75 -19.08
CA TYR A 414 12.67 29.50 -19.79
C TYR A 414 11.44 28.78 -19.22
N THR A 415 10.75 28.05 -20.09
CA THR A 415 9.64 27.16 -19.72
C THR A 415 9.98 25.78 -20.25
N GLU A 416 10.05 24.81 -19.35
CA GLU A 416 10.27 23.40 -19.62
C GLU A 416 8.97 22.64 -19.40
N THR A 417 8.39 22.12 -20.47
CA THR A 417 7.06 21.50 -20.45
C THR A 417 7.11 19.99 -20.31
N LYS A 418 8.30 19.39 -20.19
CA LYS A 418 8.49 17.93 -20.34
C LYS A 418 9.19 17.24 -19.18
N SER A 419 9.79 18.02 -18.28
CA SER A 419 10.63 17.48 -17.21
C SER A 419 9.84 16.83 -16.09
N VAL A 420 8.58 17.24 -15.88
CA VAL A 420 7.70 16.75 -14.81
C VAL A 420 7.04 15.43 -15.21
N GLY A 421 6.85 14.54 -14.25
CA GLY A 421 6.04 13.34 -14.47
C GLY A 421 6.74 12.24 -15.26
N GLN A 422 8.00 11.93 -14.93
CA GLN A 422 8.82 10.98 -15.69
C GLN A 422 8.89 9.59 -15.04
N PHE A 423 9.08 8.57 -15.88
CA PHE A 423 9.32 7.18 -15.47
C PHE A 423 8.37 6.70 -14.37
N ILE A 424 7.07 7.00 -14.49
CA ILE A 424 6.08 6.61 -13.49
C ILE A 424 6.11 5.09 -13.38
N SER A 425 6.48 4.58 -12.21
CA SER A 425 6.96 3.21 -12.04
C SER A 425 6.16 2.46 -10.98
N THR A 426 5.93 1.18 -11.24
CA THR A 426 5.40 0.25 -10.24
C THR A 426 6.11 -1.11 -10.33
N LYS A 427 5.92 -1.95 -9.32
CA LYS A 427 6.46 -3.31 -9.32
C LYS A 427 5.68 -4.16 -10.33
N ALA A 428 6.39 -4.86 -11.21
CA ALA A 428 5.75 -5.80 -12.13
C ALA A 428 5.14 -7.01 -11.39
N VAL A 429 4.00 -7.48 -11.90
CA VAL A 429 3.30 -8.67 -11.40
C VAL A 429 4.23 -9.87 -11.37
N GLY A 430 4.38 -10.50 -10.20
CA GLY A 430 5.13 -11.75 -10.05
C GLY A 430 6.65 -11.65 -10.24
N SER A 431 7.21 -10.44 -10.36
CA SER A 431 8.67 -10.25 -10.46
C SER A 431 9.15 -9.04 -9.64
N HIS A 432 10.48 -8.88 -9.56
CA HIS A 432 11.13 -7.74 -8.92
C HIS A 432 11.58 -6.68 -9.94
N THR A 433 10.98 -6.67 -11.13
CA THR A 433 11.34 -5.73 -12.19
C THR A 433 10.47 -4.47 -12.14
N ARG A 434 11.03 -3.36 -12.63
CA ARG A 434 10.33 -2.09 -12.81
C ARG A 434 9.37 -2.20 -14.00
N MET A 435 8.10 -1.91 -13.76
CA MET A 435 7.10 -1.67 -14.81
C MET A 435 6.90 -0.17 -14.97
N ASP A 436 7.22 0.34 -16.15
CA ASP A 436 6.93 1.73 -16.52
C ASP A 436 5.47 1.87 -16.97
N ILE A 437 4.74 2.76 -16.30
CA ILE A 437 3.33 3.04 -16.54
C ILE A 437 3.09 4.52 -16.89
N THR A 438 4.12 5.26 -17.30
CA THR A 438 4.00 6.71 -17.65
C THR A 438 2.89 6.95 -18.68
N ASN A 439 2.78 6.07 -19.68
CA ASN A 439 1.75 6.14 -20.72
C ASN A 439 0.32 5.89 -20.23
N ASN A 440 0.13 5.46 -18.99
CA ASN A 440 -1.19 5.36 -18.36
C ASN A 440 -1.65 6.71 -17.79
N TYR A 441 -0.71 7.60 -17.47
CA TYR A 441 -0.97 8.90 -16.83
C TYR A 441 -0.98 10.06 -17.81
N LYS A 442 -0.21 9.96 -18.90
CA LYS A 442 -0.15 11.00 -19.92
C LYS A 442 0.18 10.42 -21.29
N TYR A 443 -0.11 11.18 -22.32
CA TYR A 443 0.28 10.84 -23.68
C TYR A 443 1.78 11.08 -23.88
N ALA A 444 2.40 10.28 -24.74
CA ALA A 444 3.82 10.43 -25.01
C ALA A 444 4.11 11.80 -25.64
N GLU A 445 5.00 12.56 -25.01
CA GLU A 445 5.42 13.88 -25.48
C GLU A 445 6.53 13.78 -26.56
N GLU A 446 7.15 12.61 -26.79
CA GLU A 446 8.28 12.39 -27.73
C GLU A 446 8.37 11.00 -28.41
N LYS A 447 9.30 10.86 -29.37
CA LYS A 447 9.78 9.60 -29.99
C LYS A 447 11.10 9.14 -29.35
N THR A 448 11.18 7.88 -28.91
CA THR A 448 12.40 7.30 -28.30
C THR A 448 13.37 6.71 -29.34
N LEU A 449 14.67 7.00 -29.21
CA LEU A 449 15.75 6.37 -29.98
C LEU A 449 16.64 5.51 -29.05
N PRO A 450 16.65 4.17 -29.20
CA PRO A 450 17.47 3.32 -28.35
C PRO A 450 18.96 3.41 -28.71
N ILE A 451 19.81 3.69 -27.71
CA ILE A 451 21.28 3.63 -27.82
C ILE A 451 21.75 2.50 -26.90
N LYS A 452 22.52 1.56 -27.43
CA LYS A 452 23.10 0.45 -26.66
C LYS A 452 24.62 0.59 -26.65
N ILE A 453 25.20 0.64 -25.45
CA ILE A 453 26.66 0.64 -25.22
C ILE A 453 26.98 -0.65 -24.44
N SER A 454 27.78 -1.55 -25.01
CA SER A 454 28.16 -2.80 -24.38
C SER A 454 29.26 -2.60 -23.34
N TYR A 455 29.41 -3.55 -22.42
CA TYR A 455 30.45 -3.51 -21.39
C TYR A 455 31.85 -3.45 -21.99
N GLU A 456 32.09 -4.21 -23.07
CA GLU A 456 33.36 -4.25 -23.77
C GLU A 456 33.78 -2.88 -24.32
N GLU A 457 32.80 -2.03 -24.66
CA GLU A 457 33.03 -0.70 -25.24
C GLU A 457 33.45 0.33 -24.18
N TYR A 458 32.92 0.28 -22.96
CA TYR A 458 33.21 1.29 -21.94
C TYR A 458 34.21 0.86 -20.85
N GLN A 459 34.41 -0.45 -20.62
CA GLN A 459 35.13 -0.95 -19.42
C GLN A 459 36.53 -0.36 -19.21
N GLN A 460 37.29 -0.11 -20.29
CA GLN A 460 38.67 0.36 -20.23
C GLN A 460 38.78 1.88 -20.06
N TYR A 461 37.68 2.60 -20.25
CA TYR A 461 37.61 4.05 -20.20
C TYR A 461 36.82 4.57 -19.00
N LEU A 462 36.11 3.68 -18.30
CA LEU A 462 35.35 4.01 -17.12
C LEU A 462 36.29 4.44 -15.98
N THR A 463 36.10 5.66 -15.49
CA THR A 463 36.86 6.19 -14.35
C THR A 463 36.23 5.74 -13.03
N THR A 464 36.89 6.06 -11.91
CA THR A 464 36.34 5.84 -10.55
C THR A 464 35.02 6.55 -10.30
N ASP A 465 34.67 7.53 -11.14
CA ASP A 465 33.44 8.29 -11.04
C ASP A 465 32.22 7.50 -11.56
N ASN A 466 32.44 6.36 -12.22
CA ASN A 466 31.40 5.50 -12.78
C ASN A 466 30.45 6.22 -13.75
N MET A 467 30.86 7.30 -14.40
CA MET A 467 30.00 8.07 -15.30
C MET A 467 30.35 7.86 -16.78
N ILE A 468 29.32 7.81 -17.62
CA ILE A 468 29.40 7.88 -19.07
C ILE A 468 28.63 9.13 -19.50
N HIS A 469 29.32 10.08 -20.10
CA HIS A 469 28.69 11.26 -20.70
C HIS A 469 28.23 10.93 -22.12
N THR A 470 26.94 11.13 -22.39
CA THR A 470 26.31 10.87 -23.69
C THR A 470 25.70 12.14 -24.23
N THR A 471 25.98 12.42 -25.51
CA THR A 471 25.49 13.62 -26.18
C THR A 471 24.96 13.24 -27.56
N ALA A 472 23.80 13.78 -27.93
CA ALA A 472 23.19 13.62 -29.24
C ALA A 472 22.89 15.00 -29.84
N LEU A 473 23.39 15.25 -31.04
CA LEU A 473 23.07 16.45 -31.82
C LEU A 473 21.97 16.11 -32.83
N CYS A 474 20.80 16.71 -32.66
CA CYS A 474 19.63 16.52 -33.50
C CYS A 474 19.46 17.76 -34.38
N GLN A 475 19.43 17.59 -35.71
CA GLN A 475 19.12 18.69 -36.62
C GLN A 475 17.64 18.68 -36.97
N VAL A 476 16.95 19.78 -36.70
CA VAL A 476 15.55 19.94 -37.07
C VAL A 476 15.47 20.93 -38.22
N GLU A 477 14.87 20.50 -39.35
CA GLU A 477 14.69 21.38 -40.50
C GLU A 477 13.92 22.64 -40.09
N LYS A 478 14.56 23.81 -40.27
CA LYS A 478 14.04 25.15 -39.97
C LYS A 478 13.99 25.58 -38.49
N GLU A 479 14.34 24.72 -37.54
CA GLU A 479 14.37 25.06 -36.10
C GLU A 479 15.77 25.08 -35.50
N GLY A 480 16.79 24.64 -36.27
CA GLY A 480 18.20 24.66 -35.86
C GLY A 480 18.68 23.34 -35.27
N ASP A 481 19.89 23.37 -34.71
CA ASP A 481 20.50 22.21 -34.06
C ASP A 481 20.09 22.16 -32.58
N ILE A 482 19.62 21.00 -32.12
CA ILE A 482 19.27 20.71 -30.73
C ILE A 482 20.34 19.78 -30.17
N LEU A 483 21.00 20.19 -29.09
CA LEU A 483 21.93 19.35 -28.34
C LEU A 483 21.17 18.69 -27.18
N VAL A 484 21.10 17.36 -27.18
CA VAL A 484 20.62 16.57 -26.05
C VAL A 484 21.85 16.04 -25.32
N ASP A 485 21.95 16.34 -24.03
CA ASP A 485 23.08 15.96 -23.21
C ASP A 485 22.62 15.18 -21.97
N ARG A 486 23.31 14.09 -21.65
CA ARG A 486 22.97 13.25 -20.51
C ARG A 486 24.18 12.55 -19.92
N VAL A 487 24.29 12.56 -18.60
CA VAL A 487 25.32 11.80 -17.87
C VAL A 487 24.69 10.55 -17.28
N ILE A 488 25.25 9.38 -17.61
CA ILE A 488 24.82 8.06 -17.14
C ILE A 488 25.77 7.65 -16.02
N THR A 489 25.27 7.39 -14.82
CA THR A 489 26.08 6.87 -13.71
C THR A 489 25.83 5.38 -13.51
N LEU A 490 26.90 4.57 -13.55
CA LEU A 490 26.89 3.13 -13.29
C LEU A 490 26.92 2.86 -11.79
N GLU A 491 26.03 1.97 -11.34
CA GLU A 491 25.84 1.68 -9.91
C GLU A 491 27.11 1.09 -9.24
N ASN A 492 27.35 1.53 -8.00
CA ASN A 492 28.39 1.03 -7.09
C ASN A 492 27.87 -0.18 -6.26
N PRO A 493 28.75 -1.01 -5.66
CA PRO A 493 28.41 -2.37 -5.24
C PRO A 493 27.29 -2.45 -4.18
N SER A 494 26.37 -3.37 -4.45
CA SER A 494 25.22 -3.74 -3.61
C SER A 494 25.63 -4.51 -2.36
N LEU A 495 24.81 -4.42 -1.30
CA LEU A 495 24.78 -5.46 -0.27
C LEU A 495 24.39 -6.79 -0.92
N THR A 496 25.20 -7.83 -0.71
CA THR A 496 24.86 -9.18 -1.16
C THR A 496 24.34 -9.98 0.02
N ILE A 497 23.16 -10.59 -0.12
CA ILE A 497 22.54 -11.44 0.91
C ILE A 497 22.53 -12.87 0.38
N LYS A 498 22.97 -13.83 1.19
CA LYS A 498 22.90 -15.26 0.86
C LYS A 498 22.31 -16.03 2.03
N VAL A 499 21.25 -16.79 1.77
CA VAL A 499 20.78 -17.82 2.71
C VAL A 499 21.59 -19.09 2.46
N LEU A 500 22.36 -19.50 3.46
CA LEU A 500 23.24 -20.65 3.40
C LEU A 500 22.45 -21.92 3.73
N GLY A 501 22.17 -22.71 2.69
CA GLY A 501 21.40 -23.96 2.81
C GLY A 501 19.92 -23.78 2.46
N ARG A 502 19.10 -24.80 2.76
CA ARG A 502 17.65 -24.76 2.54
C ARG A 502 16.95 -24.23 3.78
N ALA A 503 16.09 -23.22 3.61
CA ALA A 503 15.21 -22.75 4.67
C ALA A 503 14.00 -23.69 4.82
N LYS A 504 13.67 -24.07 6.06
CA LYS A 504 12.49 -24.87 6.39
C LYS A 504 11.80 -24.33 7.62
N VAL A 505 10.50 -24.61 7.74
CA VAL A 505 9.72 -24.20 8.90
C VAL A 505 10.30 -24.80 10.19
N ASN A 506 10.53 -23.94 11.18
CA ASN A 506 11.10 -24.24 12.50
C ASN A 506 12.54 -24.80 12.51
N GLU A 507 13.26 -24.75 11.38
CA GLU A 507 14.69 -25.08 11.31
C GLU A 507 15.53 -23.81 11.13
N GLU A 508 16.67 -23.74 11.82
CA GLU A 508 17.60 -22.62 11.71
C GLU A 508 18.31 -22.63 10.34
N ALA A 509 18.28 -21.50 9.63
CA ALA A 509 19.07 -21.29 8.41
C ALA A 509 20.03 -20.10 8.60
N ARG A 510 21.29 -20.28 8.21
CA ARG A 510 22.31 -19.25 8.31
C ARG A 510 22.18 -18.26 7.16
N VAL A 511 22.43 -16.99 7.45
CA VAL A 511 22.46 -15.91 6.47
C VAL A 511 23.84 -15.27 6.49
N GLU A 512 24.33 -14.93 5.30
CA GLU A 512 25.54 -14.16 5.06
C GLU A 512 25.15 -12.84 4.38
N VAL A 513 25.59 -11.73 4.95
CA VAL A 513 25.46 -10.41 4.33
C VAL A 513 26.85 -9.85 4.09
N VAL A 514 27.13 -9.47 2.85
CA VAL A 514 28.41 -8.92 2.41
C VAL A 514 28.22 -7.45 2.02
N PHE A 515 28.96 -6.58 2.69
CA PHE A 515 29.08 -5.17 2.32
C PHE A 515 30.51 -4.88 1.85
N THR A 516 30.66 -4.17 0.74
CA THR A 516 31.96 -3.73 0.23
C THR A 516 32.05 -2.21 0.35
N ASN A 517 33.07 -1.71 1.05
CA ASN A 517 33.32 -0.27 1.17
C ASN A 517 33.90 0.26 -0.16
N PRO A 518 33.18 1.11 -0.91
CA PRO A 518 33.67 1.62 -2.19
C PRO A 518 34.65 2.79 -2.01
N LEU A 519 34.82 3.34 -0.81
CA LEU A 519 35.63 4.53 -0.56
C LEU A 519 37.13 4.19 -0.40
N ASP A 520 37.97 5.19 -0.63
CA ASP A 520 39.42 5.17 -0.35
C ASP A 520 39.75 5.49 1.12
N GLN A 521 38.74 5.46 1.99
CA GLN A 521 38.85 5.67 3.43
C GLN A 521 38.02 4.64 4.19
N GLU A 522 38.40 4.39 5.45
CA GLU A 522 37.66 3.49 6.35
C GLU A 522 36.26 4.04 6.66
N VAL A 523 35.28 3.14 6.74
CA VAL A 523 33.94 3.42 7.27
C VAL A 523 33.75 2.77 8.63
N LYS A 524 33.10 3.48 9.55
CA LYS A 524 32.94 3.15 10.98
C LYS A 524 31.47 3.11 11.36
N ASP A 525 31.19 2.75 12.61
CA ASP A 525 29.84 2.75 13.19
C ASP A 525 28.84 1.92 12.35
N CYS A 526 29.32 0.80 11.82
CA CYS A 526 28.56 -0.07 10.92
C CYS A 526 27.51 -0.85 11.71
N VAL A 527 26.25 -0.76 11.30
CA VAL A 527 25.09 -1.39 11.92
C VAL A 527 24.26 -2.05 10.84
N LEU A 528 23.98 -3.34 11.02
CA LEU A 528 23.06 -4.12 10.20
C LEU A 528 21.75 -4.33 10.95
N LEU A 529 20.65 -4.01 10.29
CA LEU A 529 19.29 -4.30 10.70
C LEU A 529 18.69 -5.33 9.73
N ALA A 530 18.16 -6.43 10.25
CA ALA A 530 17.46 -7.43 9.46
C ALA A 530 16.03 -7.64 9.95
N GLU A 531 15.09 -7.70 9.02
CA GLU A 531 13.69 -8.02 9.28
C GLU A 531 13.09 -8.87 8.16
N GLY A 532 12.04 -9.61 8.47
CA GLY A 532 11.35 -10.43 7.48
C GLY A 532 10.17 -11.13 8.11
N SER A 533 8.96 -10.77 7.67
CA SER A 533 7.73 -11.41 8.09
C SER A 533 7.81 -12.94 7.93
N ASP A 534 7.42 -13.64 8.99
CA ASP A 534 7.55 -15.10 9.15
C ASP A 534 8.98 -15.69 9.07
N LEU A 535 10.05 -14.92 8.80
CA LEU A 535 11.44 -15.39 8.82
C LEU A 535 12.14 -15.11 10.14
N LEU A 536 11.86 -13.96 10.74
CA LEU A 536 12.46 -13.48 11.99
C LEU A 536 11.36 -13.18 13.01
N VAL A 537 11.61 -13.52 14.27
CA VAL A 537 10.67 -13.24 15.38
C VAL A 537 10.66 -11.74 15.66
N ASP A 538 11.84 -11.19 15.85
CA ASP A 538 12.12 -9.78 16.09
C ASP A 538 13.14 -9.29 15.08
N LYS A 539 13.23 -7.97 14.94
CA LYS A 539 14.30 -7.35 14.16
C LYS A 539 15.65 -7.69 14.77
N ILE A 540 16.57 -8.14 13.94
CA ILE A 540 17.94 -8.35 14.34
C ILE A 540 18.69 -7.02 14.16
N LYS A 541 19.40 -6.59 15.19
CA LYS A 541 20.36 -5.48 15.11
C LYS A 541 21.75 -6.00 15.48
N LEU A 542 22.70 -5.84 14.56
CA LEU A 542 24.08 -6.30 14.73
C LEU A 542 25.04 -5.15 14.45
N ASP A 543 25.95 -4.91 15.38
CA ASP A 543 27.09 -4.04 15.13
C ASP A 543 28.14 -4.81 14.33
N ALA A 544 28.67 -4.19 13.29
CA ALA A 544 29.71 -4.73 12.42
C ALA A 544 31.03 -3.97 12.63
N PRO A 545 32.19 -4.64 12.46
CA PRO A 545 33.47 -3.97 12.58
C PRO A 545 33.63 -2.89 11.49
N PRO A 546 34.46 -1.85 11.75
CA PRO A 546 34.85 -0.90 10.71
C PRO A 546 35.38 -1.60 9.46
N VAL A 547 35.12 -1.02 8.30
CA VAL A 547 35.50 -1.60 7.00
C VAL A 547 36.55 -0.71 6.36
N GLU A 548 37.77 -1.22 6.24
CA GLU A 548 38.88 -0.53 5.60
C GLU A 548 38.56 -0.11 4.16
N ALA A 549 39.33 0.84 3.64
CA ALA A 549 39.22 1.32 2.26
C ALA A 549 39.24 0.16 1.25
N LYS A 550 38.28 0.12 0.32
CA LYS A 550 38.15 -0.90 -0.74
C LYS A 550 38.05 -2.35 -0.24
N ARG A 551 37.80 -2.59 1.05
CA ARG A 551 37.61 -3.93 1.64
C ARG A 551 36.13 -4.26 1.82
N HIS A 552 35.84 -5.52 2.12
CA HIS A 552 34.49 -5.98 2.46
C HIS A 552 34.43 -6.50 3.89
N THR A 553 33.23 -6.47 4.45
CA THR A 553 32.87 -7.13 5.71
C THR A 553 31.80 -8.18 5.46
N ILE A 554 31.86 -9.27 6.22
CA ILE A 554 30.89 -10.37 6.15
C ILE A 554 30.22 -10.47 7.50
N ILE A 555 28.89 -10.37 7.51
CA ILE A 555 28.07 -10.41 8.71
C ILE A 555 27.22 -11.67 8.63
N HIS A 556 27.28 -12.49 9.69
CA HIS A 556 26.50 -13.72 9.79
C HIS A 556 25.40 -13.57 10.85
N PHE A 557 24.24 -14.09 10.53
CA PHE A 557 23.16 -14.32 11.51
C PHE A 557 22.34 -15.54 11.10
N ALA A 558 21.35 -15.89 11.91
CA ALA A 558 20.45 -16.99 11.60
C ALA A 558 19.00 -16.52 11.59
N LEU A 559 18.20 -17.15 10.73
CA LEU A 559 16.75 -17.01 10.71
C LEU A 559 16.07 -18.35 10.99
N THR A 560 14.87 -18.31 11.54
CA THR A 560 14.07 -19.50 11.84
C THR A 560 12.67 -19.28 11.28
N PRO A 561 12.39 -19.76 10.06
CA PRO A 561 11.12 -19.55 9.40
C PRO A 561 9.95 -20.15 10.19
N ARG A 562 8.81 -19.45 10.25
CA ARG A 562 7.61 -19.89 10.98
C ARG A 562 6.46 -20.30 10.05
N LYS A 563 6.49 -19.85 8.79
CA LYS A 563 5.50 -20.22 7.77
C LYS A 563 6.21 -20.64 6.48
N TYR A 564 5.65 -21.66 5.83
CA TYR A 564 6.12 -22.14 4.53
C TYR A 564 5.74 -21.17 3.41
N GLY A 565 6.38 -21.33 2.25
CA GLY A 565 6.17 -20.52 1.05
C GLY A 565 7.28 -19.50 0.83
N THR A 566 7.10 -18.66 -0.19
CA THR A 566 8.06 -17.61 -0.56
C THR A 566 7.97 -16.45 0.43
N LYS A 567 9.08 -16.16 1.11
CA LYS A 567 9.24 -15.09 2.09
C LYS A 567 10.31 -14.11 1.65
N GLN A 568 10.39 -12.96 2.33
CA GLN A 568 11.36 -11.91 2.00
C GLN A 568 12.13 -11.51 3.24
N LEU A 569 13.45 -11.51 3.10
CA LEU A 569 14.39 -10.99 4.08
C LEU A 569 14.81 -9.59 3.62
N LEU A 570 14.63 -8.60 4.47
CA LEU A 570 15.00 -7.22 4.26
C LEU A 570 16.19 -6.88 5.14
N ILE A 571 17.18 -6.22 4.55
CA ILE A 571 18.38 -5.74 5.23
C ILE A 571 18.48 -4.23 5.04
N ASN A 572 18.78 -3.53 6.13
CA ASN A 572 19.25 -2.16 6.13
C ASN A 572 20.63 -2.13 6.79
N PHE A 573 21.64 -1.60 6.10
CA PHE A 573 22.98 -1.38 6.61
C PHE A 573 23.26 0.12 6.68
N SER A 574 23.79 0.58 7.80
CA SER A 574 24.15 1.99 8.01
C SER A 574 25.54 2.08 8.64
N CYS A 575 26.29 3.13 8.33
CA CYS A 575 27.62 3.46 8.87
C CYS A 575 27.84 4.97 8.88
N ASP A 576 28.95 5.47 9.43
CA ASP A 576 29.24 6.91 9.52
C ASP A 576 29.18 7.66 8.16
N ARG A 577 29.42 6.97 7.04
CA ARG A 577 29.40 7.54 5.68
C ARG A 577 28.21 7.18 4.83
N PHE A 578 27.64 5.98 5.02
CA PHE A 578 26.52 5.48 4.24
C PHE A 578 25.36 5.21 5.17
N GLN A 579 24.26 5.92 4.99
CA GLN A 579 23.06 5.73 5.78
C GLN A 579 22.06 4.91 4.98
N ASP A 580 21.42 3.95 5.62
CA ASP A 580 20.26 3.21 5.12
C ASP A 580 20.47 2.52 3.75
N ILE A 581 21.61 1.85 3.55
CA ILE A 581 21.80 0.98 2.38
C ILE A 581 20.85 -0.22 2.51
N LYS A 582 19.89 -0.33 1.60
CA LYS A 582 18.88 -1.39 1.64
C LYS A 582 19.16 -2.49 0.64
N ALA A 583 18.87 -3.72 1.04
CA ALA A 583 18.81 -4.87 0.14
C ALA A 583 17.76 -5.85 0.61
N PHE A 584 17.33 -6.74 -0.28
CA PHE A 584 16.38 -7.79 0.04
C PHE A 584 16.76 -9.10 -0.62
N GLN A 585 16.29 -10.20 -0.05
CA GLN A 585 16.48 -11.54 -0.58
C GLN A 585 15.21 -12.35 -0.42
N THR A 586 14.79 -12.98 -1.51
CA THR A 586 13.70 -13.95 -1.50
C THR A 586 14.19 -15.27 -0.92
N VAL A 587 13.39 -15.82 0.00
CA VAL A 587 13.67 -17.06 0.73
C VAL A 587 12.49 -18.00 0.55
N ASP A 588 12.68 -19.07 -0.22
CA ASP A 588 11.68 -20.13 -0.35
C ASP A 588 11.76 -21.07 0.84
N VAL A 589 10.74 -21.03 1.69
CA VAL A 589 10.66 -21.83 2.92
C VAL A 589 9.89 -23.11 2.65
N ALA A 590 10.58 -24.24 2.75
CA ALA A 590 9.97 -25.56 2.66
C ALA A 590 9.25 -25.93 3.97
N LYS A 591 8.32 -26.89 3.88
CA LYS A 591 7.61 -27.44 5.04
C LYS A 591 8.54 -28.17 6.00
#